data_AF-A0A2P4SC99-F1
#
_entry.id   AF-A0A2P4SC99-F1
#
_cell.length_a   1.000
_cell.length_b   1.000
_cell.length_c   1.000
_cell.angle_alpha   90.00
_cell.angle_beta   90.00
_cell.angle_gamma   90.00
#
_symmetry.space_group_name_H-M   'P 1'
#
loop_
_entity.id
_entity.type
_entity.pdbx_description
1 polymer ?
#
loop_
_entity_poly.entity_id
_entity_poly.type
_entity_poly.pdbx_seq_one_letter_code
_entity_poly.pdbx_strand_id
1 'polypeptide(L)'
;MKSKKYKEDGDTGKAACLARNFYKKNISLEMSSNEVVYEPKAPIVTSNGVYNTIKVVSVTKQSEVMCTAKLSNGDFTANSTTPGTILWHSYNSFL
;
A
#
# COMPACT_ATOMS: atom_id res chain seq x y z
N MET A 1 1.49 0.12 34.65
CA MET A 1 2.26 0.56 33.46
C MET A 1 1.42 1.59 32.72
N LYS A 2 1.84 2.87 32.65
CA LYS A 2 1.06 3.94 32.00
C LYS A 2 1.31 3.84 30.49
N SER A 3 0.28 3.53 29.70
CA SER A 3 0.39 3.52 28.25
C SER A 3 0.78 4.92 27.78
N LYS A 4 1.88 5.01 27.02
CA LYS A 4 2.17 6.23 26.26
C LYS A 4 1.08 6.33 25.21
N LYS A 5 0.06 7.17 25.45
CA LYS A 5 -0.76 7.68 24.34
C LYS A 5 0.22 8.38 23.42
N TYR A 6 0.53 7.75 22.30
CA TYR A 6 1.11 8.47 21.16
C TYR A 6 0.20 9.66 20.92
N LYS A 7 0.79 10.86 20.90
CA LYS A 7 0.05 12.06 20.53
C LYS A 7 -0.63 11.75 19.22
N GLU A 8 -1.94 11.96 19.14
CA GLU A 8 -2.60 12.09 17.85
C GLU A 8 -1.92 13.29 17.17
N ASP A 9 -0.95 13.00 16.31
CA ASP A 9 -0.30 13.98 15.45
C ASP A 9 -1.36 14.46 14.46
N GLY A 10 -2.03 15.57 14.81
CA GLY A 10 -2.81 16.39 13.89
C GLY A 10 -3.89 15.67 13.06
N ASP A 11 -4.30 16.38 12.01
CA ASP A 11 -5.25 15.93 10.98
C ASP A 11 -4.63 14.92 9.98
N THR A 12 -3.42 14.43 10.28
CA THR A 12 -2.63 13.57 9.40
C THR A 12 -2.69 12.10 9.86
N GLY A 13 -2.79 11.19 8.90
CA GLY A 13 -2.79 9.74 9.05
C GLY A 13 -1.86 9.09 8.03
N LYS A 14 -1.83 7.76 8.01
CA LYS A 14 -1.05 6.97 7.04
C LYS A 14 -1.95 6.03 6.27
N ALA A 15 -1.65 5.87 4.99
CA ALA A 15 -2.28 4.88 4.13
C ALA A 15 -1.22 3.95 3.55
N ALA A 16 -1.55 2.66 3.44
CA ALA A 16 -0.67 1.64 2.90
C ALA A 16 -1.36 0.90 1.76
N CYS A 17 -0.62 0.65 0.68
CA CYS A 17 -1.04 -0.19 -0.43
C CYS A 17 -0.07 -1.35 -0.53
N LEU A 18 -0.64 -2.55 -0.50
CA LEU A 18 0.10 -3.79 -0.47
C LEU A 18 -0.29 -4.62 -1.68
N ALA A 19 0.66 -4.86 -2.57
CA ALA A 19 0.53 -5.84 -3.64
C ALA A 19 1.20 -7.15 -3.19
N ARG A 20 0.46 -8.25 -3.23
CA ARG A 20 0.96 -9.57 -2.78
C ARG A 20 0.92 -10.60 -3.90
N ASN A 21 1.78 -11.60 -3.80
CA ASN A 21 1.75 -12.84 -4.58
C ASN A 21 1.76 -12.61 -6.11
N PHE A 22 2.57 -11.67 -6.59
CA PHE A 22 2.73 -11.44 -8.03
C PHE A 22 4.03 -12.06 -8.55
N TYR A 23 4.02 -12.55 -9.80
CA TYR A 23 5.17 -13.29 -10.37
C TYR A 23 6.23 -12.38 -11.00
N LYS A 24 5.87 -11.19 -11.47
CA LYS A 24 6.79 -10.29 -12.18
C LYS A 24 7.39 -9.26 -11.21
N LYS A 25 8.72 -9.20 -11.15
CA LYS A 25 9.45 -8.24 -10.31
C LYS A 25 9.14 -6.77 -10.63
N ASN A 26 8.69 -6.48 -11.85
CA ASN A 26 8.44 -5.11 -12.30
C ASN A 26 6.98 -4.73 -12.02
N ILE A 27 6.78 -4.03 -10.91
CA ILE A 27 5.52 -3.43 -10.47
C ILE A 27 5.80 -2.00 -9.99
N SER A 28 4.88 -1.07 -10.24
CA SER A 28 4.88 0.24 -9.61
C SER A 28 3.62 0.39 -8.77
N LEU A 29 3.75 0.94 -7.56
CA LEU A 29 2.60 1.34 -6.75
C LEU A 29 2.45 2.86 -6.81
N GLU A 30 1.36 3.31 -7.41
CA GLU A 30 0.96 4.71 -7.44
C GLU A 30 -0.10 4.95 -6.37
N MET A 31 0.00 6.09 -5.70
CA MET A 31 -0.97 6.54 -4.72
C MET A 31 -1.34 7.99 -4.97
N SER A 32 -2.56 8.38 -4.59
CA SER A 32 -3.03 9.77 -4.74
C SER A 32 -2.28 10.79 -3.87
N SER A 33 -1.52 10.35 -2.86
CA SER A 33 -0.63 11.22 -2.08
C SER A 33 0.82 11.09 -2.53
N ASN A 34 1.50 12.24 -2.64
CA ASN A 34 2.90 12.35 -3.04
C ASN A 34 3.87 12.21 -1.85
N GLU A 35 3.39 12.28 -0.62
CA GLU A 35 4.24 12.22 0.57
C GLU A 35 4.51 10.77 0.96
N VAL A 36 5.55 10.18 0.36
CA VAL A 36 5.95 8.79 0.63
C VAL A 36 6.68 8.69 1.97
N VAL A 37 6.11 7.88 2.88
CA VAL A 37 6.68 7.55 4.19
C VAL A 37 7.59 6.33 4.10
N TYR A 38 7.20 5.35 3.28
CA TYR A 38 7.97 4.12 3.10
C TYR A 38 7.68 3.48 1.74
N GLU A 39 8.74 3.14 1.02
CA GLU A 39 8.69 2.36 -0.21
C GLU A 39 9.99 1.54 -0.33
N PRO A 40 9.92 0.20 -0.43
CA PRO A 40 11.10 -0.62 -0.59
C PRO A 40 11.66 -0.44 -2.00
N LYS A 41 13.00 -0.41 -2.12
CA LYS A 41 13.69 -0.25 -3.42
C LYS A 41 13.37 -1.36 -4.42
N ALA A 42 12.99 -2.55 -3.93
CA ALA A 42 12.59 -3.68 -4.76
C ALA A 42 11.53 -4.51 -4.03
N PRO A 43 10.67 -5.24 -4.77
CA PRO A 43 9.77 -6.21 -4.17
C PRO A 43 10.49 -7.29 -3.37
N ILE A 44 9.87 -7.71 -2.27
CA ILE A 44 10.33 -8.77 -1.38
C ILE A 44 9.91 -10.11 -1.96
N VAL A 45 10.87 -11.01 -2.20
CA VAL A 45 10.58 -12.39 -2.62
C VAL A 45 10.08 -13.22 -1.43
N THR A 46 9.05 -14.02 -1.65
CA THR A 46 8.51 -14.97 -0.68
C THR A 46 9.18 -16.34 -0.80
N SER A 47 9.00 -17.20 0.20
CA SER A 47 9.47 -18.59 0.16
C SER A 47 8.94 -19.39 -1.04
N ASN A 48 7.79 -18.98 -1.60
CA ASN A 48 7.13 -19.65 -2.71
C ASN A 48 7.58 -19.08 -4.08
N GLY A 49 8.60 -18.23 -4.11
CA GLY A 49 9.15 -17.65 -5.34
C GLY A 49 8.31 -16.51 -5.96
N VAL A 50 7.21 -16.11 -5.32
CA VAL A 50 6.41 -14.93 -5.71
C VAL A 50 6.84 -13.68 -4.96
N TYR A 51 6.47 -12.50 -5.45
CA TYR A 51 6.88 -11.21 -4.90
C TYR A 51 5.74 -10.51 -4.16
N ASN A 52 6.12 -9.71 -3.16
CA ASN A 52 5.27 -8.75 -2.46
C ASN A 52 5.93 -7.37 -2.50
N THR A 53 5.13 -6.30 -2.53
CA THR A 53 5.64 -4.94 -2.34
C THR A 53 4.61 -4.07 -1.65
N ILE A 54 5.05 -3.03 -0.96
CA ILE A 54 4.21 -2.12 -0.18
C ILE A 54 4.65 -0.68 -0.40
N LYS A 55 3.68 0.24 -0.47
CA LYS A 55 3.94 1.67 -0.43
C LYS A 55 3.11 2.29 0.67
N VAL A 56 3.71 3.18 1.46
CA VAL A 56 3.06 3.89 2.56
C VAL A 56 3.22 5.38 2.34
N VAL A 57 2.12 6.12 2.43
CA VAL A 57 2.07 7.57 2.26
C VAL A 57 1.40 8.24 3.46
N SER A 58 1.73 9.50 3.71
CA SER A 58 0.98 10.38 4.62
C SER A 58 -0.27 10.89 3.91
N VAL A 59 -1.39 10.95 4.63
CA VAL A 59 -2.70 11.42 4.12
C VAL A 59 -3.39 12.25 5.18
N THR A 60 -4.37 13.08 4.83
CA THR A 60 -5.25 13.67 5.86
C THR A 60 -6.35 12.69 6.23
N LYS A 61 -6.92 12.83 7.44
CA LYS A 61 -7.93 11.88 7.97
C LYS A 61 -9.25 11.85 7.17
N GLN A 62 -9.46 12.77 6.22
CA GLN A 62 -10.67 12.82 5.39
C GLN A 62 -10.38 12.63 3.90
N SER A 63 -9.11 12.39 3.52
CA SER A 63 -8.76 12.16 2.12
C SER A 63 -9.15 10.76 1.65
N GLU A 64 -9.80 10.70 0.49
CA GLU A 64 -9.86 9.47 -0.29
C GLU A 64 -8.46 9.12 -0.82
N VAL A 65 -8.07 7.86 -0.60
CA VAL A 65 -6.79 7.33 -1.06
C VAL A 65 -7.05 6.32 -2.16
N MET A 66 -6.49 6.60 -3.33
CA MET A 66 -6.45 5.65 -4.43
C MET A 66 -5.07 5.00 -4.47
N CYS A 67 -5.02 3.69 -4.65
CA CYS A 67 -3.80 2.97 -4.99
C CYS A 67 -3.96 2.27 -6.35
N THR A 68 -2.97 2.44 -7.22
CA THR A 68 -2.89 1.72 -8.49
C THR A 68 -1.61 0.89 -8.53
N ALA A 69 -1.76 -0.41 -8.69
CA ALA A 69 -0.67 -1.33 -8.99
C ALA A 69 -0.52 -1.45 -10.51
N LYS A 70 0.56 -0.91 -11.06
CA LYS A 70 0.88 -1.01 -12.48
C LYS A 70 1.76 -2.21 -12.75
N LEU A 71 1.28 -3.15 -13.55
CA LEU A 71 2.05 -4.29 -14.04
C LEU A 71 2.06 -4.31 -15.56
N SER A 72 3.08 -4.95 -16.14
CA SER A 72 3.20 -5.12 -17.60
C SER A 72 2.00 -5.78 -18.30
N ASN A 73 1.12 -6.47 -17.56
CA ASN A 73 -0.07 -7.16 -18.08
C ASN A 73 -1.38 -6.44 -17.75
N GLY A 74 -1.32 -5.23 -17.19
CA GLY A 74 -2.49 -4.43 -16.84
C GLY A 74 -2.32 -3.67 -15.53
N ASP A 75 -3.16 -2.66 -15.36
CA ASP A 75 -3.22 -1.83 -14.16
C ASP A 75 -4.38 -2.30 -13.27
N PHE A 76 -4.13 -2.40 -11.97
CA PHE A 76 -5.13 -2.77 -10.97
C PHE A 76 -5.30 -1.64 -9.97
N THR A 77 -6.52 -1.12 -9.84
CA THR A 77 -6.82 0.04 -8.98
C THR A 77 -7.68 -0.36 -7.77
N ALA A 78 -7.36 0.16 -6.58
CA ALA A 78 -8.17 0.12 -5.36
C ALA A 78 -8.35 1.54 -4.84
N ASN A 79 -9.50 1.79 -4.21
CA ASN A 79 -9.77 3.02 -3.49
C ASN A 79 -10.30 2.74 -2.08
N SER A 80 -9.93 3.59 -1.13
CA SER A 80 -10.49 3.60 0.21
C SER A 80 -10.65 5.02 0.72
N THR A 81 -11.76 5.24 1.42
CA THR A 81 -12.14 6.50 2.04
C THR A 81 -11.87 6.52 3.55
N THR A 82 -11.24 5.48 4.12
CA THR A 82 -11.05 5.35 5.57
C THR A 82 -9.56 5.33 5.96
N PRO A 83 -9.07 6.32 6.73
CA PRO A 83 -7.75 6.26 7.33
C PRO A 83 -7.71 5.13 8.36
N GLY A 84 -6.67 4.29 8.30
CA GLY A 84 -6.57 3.07 9.09
C GLY A 84 -7.00 1.80 8.36
N THR A 85 -7.47 1.90 7.11
CA THR A 85 -7.76 0.75 6.26
C THR A 85 -6.53 0.39 5.43
N ILE A 86 -6.04 -0.85 5.58
CA ILE A 86 -5.10 -1.43 4.61
C ILE A 86 -5.91 -1.71 3.35
N LEU A 87 -5.56 -1.05 2.25
CA LEU A 87 -6.10 -1.39 0.94
C LEU A 87 -5.49 -2.72 0.49
N TRP A 88 -6.25 -3.79 0.74
CA TRP A 88 -5.87 -5.15 0.40
C TRP A 88 -6.16 -5.43 -1.07
N HIS A 89 -5.11 -5.57 -1.88
CA HIS A 89 -5.16 -6.41 -3.08
C HIS A 89 -4.45 -7.73 -2.78
N SER A 90 -5.24 -8.71 -2.36
CA SER A 90 -4.83 -10.11 -2.52
C SER A 90 -5.01 -10.46 -3.98
N TYR A 91 -3.92 -10.61 -4.73
CA TYR A 91 -3.98 -11.31 -6.01
C TYR A 91 -4.41 -12.75 -5.70
N ASN A 92 -5.70 -13.01 -5.88
CA ASN A 92 -6.25 -14.34 -6.04
C ASN A 92 -6.72 -14.43 -7.49
N SER A 93 -5.79 -14.33 -8.43
CA SER A 93 -5.99 -14.90 -9.76
C SER A 93 -5.67 -16.39 -9.56
N PHE A 94 -6.67 -17.24 -9.34
CA PHE A 94 -7.30 -18.00 -10.43
C PHE A 94 -6.27 -18.38 -11.51
N LEU A 95 -6.08 -19.69 -11.60
CA LEU A 95 -5.65 -20.44 -12.78
C LEU A 95 -5.92 -19.71 -14.09
#